data_AF-A0A1C5ZXD8-F1
#
_entry.id   AF-A0A1C5ZXD8-F1
#
_cell.length_a   1.000
_cell.length_b   1.000
_cell.length_c   1.000
_cell.angle_alpha   90.00
_cell.angle_beta   90.00
_cell.angle_gamma   90.00
#
_symmetry.space_group_name_H-M   'P 1'
#
loop_
_entity.id
_entity.type
_entity.pdbx_description
1 polymer ?
#
loop_
_entity_poly.entity_id
_entity_poly.type
_entity_poly.pdbx_seq_one_letter_code
_entity_poly.pdbx_strand_id
1 'polypeptide(L)'
;MKRWLSILAVLGCIVALSGCKNEAEQAYFNAKVLEVNKEYVDVRCIEAFNSGISVDEEFSVTKDVVSAGGAPELNVDDNIRVVFNGDVMESDPLQIGTVYAIYLLDENGEVIPNN
;
A
#
# COMPACT_ATOMS: atom_id res chain seq x y z
N MET A 1 48.07 -33.72 15.99
CA MET A 1 47.72 -34.41 14.72
C MET A 1 46.51 -35.31 14.97
N LYS A 2 45.54 -35.30 14.04
CA LYS A 2 44.22 -35.99 14.07
C LYS A 2 43.25 -35.38 15.11
N ARG A 3 42.05 -34.91 14.78
CA ARG A 3 41.09 -35.33 13.74
C ARG A 3 40.38 -34.08 13.19
N TRP A 4 40.60 -33.78 11.91
CA TRP A 4 39.74 -32.89 11.14
C TRP A 4 38.51 -33.66 10.66
N LEU A 5 37.45 -32.89 10.42
CA LEU A 5 36.17 -33.20 9.77
C LEU A 5 35.00 -33.51 10.70
N SER A 6 33.91 -32.81 10.37
CA SER A 6 32.54 -32.94 10.87
C SER A 6 32.33 -32.18 12.19
N ILE A 7 31.51 -31.13 12.25
CA ILE A 7 30.05 -31.23 12.10
C ILE A 7 29.46 -29.83 11.79
N LEU A 8 28.69 -29.79 10.70
CA LEU A 8 27.46 -29.04 10.43
C LEU A 8 27.29 -27.58 10.92
N ALA A 9 27.23 -26.69 9.93
CA ALA A 9 26.06 -25.85 9.65
C ALA A 9 25.30 -25.29 10.88
N VAL A 10 25.85 -24.24 11.49
CA VAL A 10 25.06 -23.24 12.22
C VAL A 10 24.97 -22.00 11.34
N LEU A 11 24.33 -22.16 10.19
CA LEU A 11 23.98 -21.07 9.28
C LEU A 11 22.45 -21.08 9.15
N GLY A 12 21.82 -19.99 9.59
CA GLY A 12 20.46 -19.64 9.17
C GLY A 12 19.34 -20.22 10.01
N CYS A 13 19.08 -19.63 11.18
CA CYS A 13 17.71 -19.44 11.68
C CYS A 13 17.61 -18.05 12.32
N ILE A 14 18.01 -17.03 11.55
CA ILE A 14 17.45 -15.69 11.74
C ILE A 14 16.23 -15.66 10.80
N VAL A 15 15.15 -15.06 11.29
CA VAL A 15 13.90 -14.77 10.57
C VAL A 15 12.92 -15.94 10.46
N ALA A 16 12.18 -16.14 11.54
CA ALA A 16 10.74 -16.31 11.42
C ALA A 16 10.10 -15.50 12.54
N LEU A 17 10.15 -14.17 12.39
CA LEU A 17 9.12 -13.31 12.97
C LEU A 17 7.84 -13.66 12.21
N SER A 18 7.23 -14.79 12.55
CA SER A 18 5.92 -15.19 12.06
C SER A 18 4.94 -14.19 12.65
N GLY A 19 4.76 -13.06 11.97
CA GLY A 19 3.64 -12.17 12.22
C GLY A 19 2.37 -13.01 12.12
N CYS A 20 1.73 -13.22 13.26
CA CYS A 20 0.39 -13.77 13.34
C CYS A 20 -0.55 -12.82 12.59
N LYS A 21 -0.69 -13.00 11.28
CA LYS A 21 -1.73 -12.34 10.48
C LYS A 21 -3.08 -12.94 10.87
N ASN A 22 -3.67 -12.38 11.92
CA ASN A 22 -5.09 -12.53 12.20
C ASN A 22 -5.70 -11.15 12.07
N GLU A 23 -6.87 -11.10 11.45
CA GLU A 23 -7.67 -9.91 11.12
C GLU A 23 -7.30 -9.30 9.76
N ALA A 24 -8.32 -8.93 8.98
CA ALA A 24 -8.16 -8.21 7.72
C ALA A 24 -7.60 -6.82 8.05
N GLU A 25 -6.29 -6.74 8.25
CA GLU A 25 -5.60 -5.50 8.60
C GLU A 25 -5.80 -4.53 7.44
N GLN A 26 -6.53 -3.45 7.74
CA GLN A 26 -6.62 -2.32 6.84
C GLN A 26 -5.19 -1.89 6.49
N ALA A 27 -4.95 -1.78 5.19
CA ALA A 27 -3.68 -1.36 4.66
C ALA A 27 -3.81 0.03 4.08
N TYR A 28 -2.73 0.78 4.07
CA TYR A 28 -2.72 2.10 3.48
C TYR A 28 -1.39 2.42 2.82
N PHE A 29 -1.45 3.30 1.83
CA PHE A 29 -0.29 3.89 1.18
C PHE A 29 -0.57 5.36 0.91
N ASN A 30 0.50 6.16 0.83
CA ASN A 30 0.43 7.50 0.29
C ASN A 30 0.84 7.46 -1.17
N ALA A 31 0.15 8.23 -2.01
CA ALA A 31 0.41 8.29 -3.43
C ALA A 31 0.30 9.72 -3.94
N LYS A 32 0.95 9.98 -5.07
CA LYS A 32 0.79 11.19 -5.84
C LYS A 32 -0.14 10.93 -7.02
N VAL A 33 -1.12 11.80 -7.22
CA VAL A 33 -2.05 11.72 -8.35
C VAL A 33 -1.36 12.10 -9.65
N LEU A 34 -1.43 11.23 -10.65
CA LEU A 34 -0.87 11.42 -11.99
C LEU A 34 -1.95 11.84 -12.99
N GLU A 35 -3.09 11.16 -12.97
CA GLU A 35 -4.22 11.41 -13.88
C GLU A 35 -5.56 11.18 -13.18
N VAL A 36 -6.53 12.06 -13.43
CA VAL A 36 -7.85 12.02 -12.82
C VAL A 36 -8.89 11.62 -13.87
N ASN A 37 -9.35 10.37 -13.80
CA ASN A 37 -10.40 9.84 -14.66
C ASN A 37 -11.77 9.88 -13.96
N LYS A 38 -12.86 9.56 -14.68
CA LYS A 38 -14.21 9.64 -14.09
C LYS A 38 -14.41 8.63 -12.95
N GLU A 39 -13.95 7.41 -13.13
CA GLU A 39 -14.23 6.28 -12.21
C GLU A 39 -13.00 5.84 -11.40
N TYR A 40 -11.80 6.20 -11.85
CA TYR A 40 -10.54 5.86 -11.20
C TYR A 40 -9.56 7.04 -11.26
N VAL A 41 -8.45 6.90 -10.56
CA VAL A 41 -7.33 7.84 -10.54
C VAL A 41 -6.04 7.04 -10.73
N ASP A 42 -5.18 7.49 -11.64
CA ASP A 42 -3.85 6.90 -11.81
C ASP A 42 -2.90 7.59 -10.84
N VAL A 43 -2.13 6.79 -10.12
CA VAL A 43 -1.32 7.27 -9.00
C VAL A 43 0.07 6.64 -9.04
N ARG A 44 1.04 7.36 -8.46
CA ARG A 44 2.36 6.81 -8.12
C ARG A 44 2.48 6.66 -6.61
N CYS A 45 2.79 5.47 -6.13
CA CYS A 45 3.07 5.25 -4.71
C CYS A 45 4.29 6.06 -4.27
N ILE A 46 4.14 6.88 -3.22
CA ILE A 46 5.22 7.67 -2.61
C ILE A 46 5.62 7.14 -1.23
N GLU A 47 4.69 6.53 -0.49
CA GLU A 47 4.98 5.85 0.77
C GLU A 47 4.13 4.57 0.90
N ALA A 48 4.80 3.44 1.03
CA ALA A 48 4.16 2.12 1.01
C ALA A 48 3.46 1.71 2.30
N PHE A 49 3.90 2.21 3.47
CA PHE A 49 3.49 1.73 4.80
C PHE A 49 3.32 0.21 4.88
N ASN A 50 2.11 -0.28 5.16
CA ASN A 50 1.75 -1.70 5.27
C ASN A 50 1.00 -2.23 4.03
N SER A 51 0.97 -1.48 2.91
CA SER A 51 0.23 -1.86 1.69
C SER A 51 0.79 -3.06 0.93
N GLY A 52 2.09 -3.34 1.07
CA GLY A 52 2.76 -4.31 0.20
C GLY A 52 3.01 -3.81 -1.23
N ILE A 53 2.78 -2.52 -1.50
CA ILE A 53 3.01 -1.88 -2.80
C ILE A 53 4.40 -1.22 -2.79
N SER A 54 5.16 -1.36 -3.87
CA SER A 54 6.48 -0.73 -3.99
C SER A 54 6.36 0.79 -4.14
N VAL A 55 7.32 1.54 -3.59
CA VAL A 55 7.47 2.97 -3.89
C VAL A 55 7.80 3.13 -5.39
N ASP A 56 7.30 4.19 -6.01
CA ASP A 56 7.35 4.49 -7.43
C ASP A 56 6.51 3.57 -8.35
N GLU A 57 5.76 2.62 -7.79
CA GLU A 57 4.79 1.83 -8.54
C GLU A 57 3.64 2.72 -9.04
N GLU A 58 3.27 2.56 -10.31
CA GLU A 58 2.19 3.31 -10.96
C GLU A 58 1.02 2.40 -11.31
N PHE A 59 -0.18 2.76 -10.85
CA PHE A 59 -1.39 1.96 -11.05
C PHE A 59 -2.66 2.78 -10.83
N SER A 60 -3.80 2.20 -11.19
CA SER A 60 -5.11 2.83 -11.04
C SER A 60 -5.78 2.46 -9.72
N VAL A 61 -6.36 3.45 -9.05
CA VAL A 61 -7.17 3.31 -7.83
C VAL A 61 -8.61 3.70 -8.14
N THR A 62 -9.57 2.86 -7.76
CA THR A 62 -10.99 3.19 -7.92
C THR A 62 -11.41 4.36 -7.02
N LYS A 63 -12.28 5.23 -7.54
CA LYS A 63 -12.93 6.29 -6.75
C LYS A 63 -14.19 5.80 -6.04
N ASP A 64 -14.66 4.58 -6.36
CA ASP A 64 -15.75 3.92 -5.67
C ASP A 64 -15.24 3.40 -4.32
N VAL A 65 -15.42 4.21 -3.28
CA VAL A 65 -14.94 3.93 -1.92
C VAL A 65 -16.09 3.54 -1.01
N VAL A 66 -15.81 2.69 -0.02
CA VAL A 66 -16.83 2.25 0.96
C VAL A 66 -17.27 3.38 1.90
N SER A 67 -16.40 4.36 2.16
CA SER A 67 -16.71 5.49 3.03
C SER A 67 -17.93 6.27 2.55
N ALA A 68 -18.89 6.52 3.45
CA ALA A 68 -20.12 7.26 3.14
C ALA A 68 -19.87 8.70 2.65
N GLY A 69 -18.71 9.29 2.99
CA GLY A 69 -18.29 10.60 2.49
C GLY A 69 -17.77 10.58 1.05
N GLY A 70 -17.62 9.40 0.44
CA GLY A 70 -17.06 9.24 -0.89
C GLY A 70 -15.57 9.61 -0.96
N ALA A 71 -15.03 9.59 -2.17
CA ALA A 71 -13.72 10.13 -2.46
C ALA A 71 -13.78 11.66 -2.59
N PRO A 72 -12.76 12.41 -2.13
CA PRO A 72 -12.70 13.85 -2.30
C PRO A 72 -12.55 14.21 -3.78
N GLU A 73 -12.72 15.50 -4.10
CA GLU A 73 -12.30 16.01 -5.40
C GLU A 73 -10.77 15.94 -5.49
N LEU A 74 -10.26 15.32 -6.57
CA LEU A 74 -8.84 15.07 -6.78
C LEU A 74 -8.35 15.85 -8.00
N ASN A 75 -7.15 16.41 -7.90
CA ASN A 75 -6.43 17.06 -8.97
C ASN A 75 -5.10 16.35 -9.23
N VAL A 76 -4.57 16.55 -10.45
CA VAL A 76 -3.20 16.14 -10.77
C VAL A 76 -2.23 16.82 -9.79
N ASP A 77 -1.21 16.07 -9.37
CA ASP A 77 -0.20 16.44 -8.38
C ASP A 77 -0.65 16.45 -6.90
N ASP A 78 -1.91 16.15 -6.59
CA ASP A 78 -2.35 15.98 -5.20
C ASP A 78 -1.64 14.79 -4.53
N ASN A 79 -1.27 14.96 -3.27
CA ASN A 79 -0.85 13.86 -2.41
C ASN A 79 -2.08 13.30 -1.69
N ILE A 80 -2.25 11.99 -1.75
CA ILE A 80 -3.40 11.30 -1.17
C ILE A 80 -2.97 10.14 -0.28
N ARG A 81 -3.82 9.78 0.66
CA ARG A 81 -3.79 8.50 1.36
C ARG A 81 -4.92 7.61 0.89
N VAL A 82 -4.58 6.40 0.47
CA VAL A 82 -5.54 5.36 0.10
C VAL A 82 -5.58 4.34 1.22
N VAL A 83 -6.76 4.07 1.76
CA VAL A 83 -7.00 3.02 2.76
C VAL A 83 -7.81 1.90 2.09
N PHE A 84 -7.33 0.67 2.17
CA PHE A 84 -7.92 -0.47 1.48
C PHE A 84 -7.80 -1.76 2.30
N ASN A 85 -8.33 -2.85 1.78
CA ASN A 85 -8.42 -4.14 2.46
C ASN A 85 -7.11 -4.95 2.51
N GLY A 86 -6.01 -4.44 1.94
CA GLY A 86 -4.72 -5.14 1.91
C GLY A 86 -4.56 -6.17 0.80
N ASP A 87 -5.59 -6.39 -0.03
CA ASP A 87 -5.49 -7.29 -1.17
C ASP A 87 -4.78 -6.58 -2.33
N VAL A 88 -3.68 -7.19 -2.79
CA VAL A 88 -2.93 -6.76 -3.96
C VAL A 88 -2.87 -7.92 -4.93
N MET A 89 -3.36 -7.71 -6.14
CA MET A 89 -3.36 -8.71 -7.21
C MET A 89 -2.08 -8.60 -8.02
N GLU A 90 -1.41 -9.72 -8.26
CA GLU A 90 -0.25 -9.79 -9.16
C GLU A 90 -0.71 -9.66 -10.63
N SER A 91 -0.99 -8.44 -11.06
CA SER A 91 -1.38 -8.08 -12.44
C SER A 91 -0.49 -6.96 -12.99
N ASP A 92 -0.52 -6.75 -14.31
CA ASP A 92 0.17 -5.67 -15.00
C ASP A 92 -0.83 -4.89 -15.88
N PRO A 93 -1.26 -3.67 -15.48
CA PRO A 93 -0.82 -2.94 -14.27
C PRO A 93 -1.32 -3.56 -12.97
N LEU A 94 -0.70 -3.20 -11.84
CA LEU A 94 -1.09 -3.63 -10.50
C LEU A 94 -2.57 -3.32 -10.21
N GLN A 95 -3.27 -4.23 -9.54
CA GLN A 95 -4.64 -4.01 -9.08
C GLN A 95 -4.73 -4.22 -7.57
N ILE A 96 -5.49 -3.35 -6.90
CA ILE A 96 -5.76 -3.45 -5.46
C ILE A 96 -7.22 -3.82 -5.22
N GLY A 97 -7.50 -4.38 -4.04
CA GLY A 97 -8.82 -4.79 -3.63
C GLY A 97 -9.74 -3.63 -3.22
N THR A 98 -10.58 -3.88 -2.21
CA THR A 98 -11.61 -2.93 -1.79
C THR A 98 -11.00 -1.69 -1.18
N VAL A 99 -11.24 -0.53 -1.80
CA VAL A 99 -10.83 0.78 -1.27
C VAL A 99 -11.87 1.25 -0.26
N TYR A 100 -11.45 1.46 0.97
CA TYR A 100 -12.31 1.96 2.03
C TYR A 100 -12.44 3.48 2.00
N ALA A 101 -11.34 4.19 1.81
CA ALA A 101 -11.33 5.64 1.77
C ALA A 101 -10.12 6.18 0.98
N ILE A 102 -10.32 7.37 0.43
CA ILE A 102 -9.25 8.21 -0.12
C ILE A 102 -9.31 9.53 0.63
N TYR A 103 -8.16 10.03 1.08
CA TYR A 103 -8.01 11.32 1.75
C TYR A 103 -6.99 12.18 1.02
N LEU A 104 -7.22 13.48 0.97
CA LEU A 104 -6.16 14.44 0.62
C LEU A 104 -5.17 14.55 1.77
N LEU A 105 -3.91 14.84 1.44
CA LEU A 105 -2.85 15.11 2.40
C LEU A 105 -2.46 16.59 2.37
N ASP A 106 -2.21 17.15 3.54
CA ASP A 106 -1.63 18.49 3.65
C ASP A 106 -0.12 18.49 3.38
N GLU A 107 0.51 19.66 3.49
CA GLU A 107 1.96 19.82 3.28
C GLU A 107 2.84 19.04 4.28
N ASN A 108 2.26 18.61 5.41
CA ASN A 108 2.95 17.83 6.43
C ASN A 108 2.73 16.31 6.27
N GLY A 109 1.90 15.89 5.31
CA GLY A 109 1.52 14.50 5.12
C GLY A 109 0.38 14.04 6.04
N GLU A 110 -0.33 14.97 6.67
CA GLU A 110 -1.48 14.69 7.52
C GLU A 110 -2.78 14.60 6.72
N VAL A 111 -3.69 13.74 7.16
CA VAL A 111 -4.96 13.50 6.46
C VAL A 111 -5.94 14.65 6.64
N ILE A 112 -6.51 15.12 5.53
CA ILE A 112 -7.62 16.07 5.52
C ILE A 112 -8.92 15.26 5.44
N PRO A 113 -9.81 15.32 6.46
CA PRO A 113 -11.05 14.56 6.47
C PRO A 113 -11.99 14.95 5.32
N ASN A 114 -12.65 13.96 4.73
CA ASN A 114 -13.74 14.20 3.79
C ASN A 114 -14.95 14.72 4.59
N ASN A 115 -15.49 15.87 4.21
CA ASN A 115 -16.56 16.58 4.92
C ASN A 115 -17.96 16.31 4.33
#